data_AF-A0A9E6CAJ0-F1
#
_entry.id   AF-A0A9E6CAJ0-F1
#
_cell.length_a   1.000
_cell.length_b   1.000
_cell.length_c   1.000
_cell.angle_alpha   90.00
_cell.angle_beta   90.00
_cell.angle_gamma   90.00
#
_symmetry.space_group_name_H-M   'P 1'
#
loop_
_entity.id
_entity.type
_entity.pdbx_description
1 polymer ?
#
loop_
_entity_poly.entity_id
_entity_poly.type
_entity_poly.pdbx_seq_one_letter_code
_entity_poly.pdbx_strand_id
1 'polypeptide(L)' 'MHCKFCGEQIPDNVFECPNCGINIDETGTLKSDVYICPVCGAENPPGERKCNYCCSLFISGKD' A
#
# COMPACT_ATOMS: atom_id res chain seq x y z
N MET A 1 4.95 14.23 -0.14
CA MET A 1 3.54 13.82 -0.45
C MET A 1 3.04 12.84 0.61
N HIS A 2 1.80 12.36 0.60
CA HIS A 2 1.33 11.35 1.58
C HIS A 2 1.04 10.01 0.89
N CYS A 3 1.37 8.91 1.56
CA CYS A 3 1.09 7.57 1.07
C CYS A 3 -0.41 7.36 1.02
N LYS A 4 -0.95 7.11 -0.17
CA LYS A 4 -2.38 6.82 -0.34
C LYS A 4 -2.83 5.50 0.30
N PHE A 5 -1.87 4.65 0.71
CA PHE A 5 -2.15 3.38 1.38
C PHE A 5 -2.20 3.52 2.91
N CYS A 6 -1.14 4.05 3.54
CA CYS A 6 -1.04 4.13 5.00
C CYS A 6 -1.13 5.55 5.58
N GLY A 7 -1.18 6.58 4.74
CA GLY A 7 -1.22 7.99 5.16
C GLY A 7 0.15 8.57 5.54
N GLU A 8 1.22 7.78 5.54
CA GLU A 8 2.57 8.22 5.92
C GLU A 8 3.06 9.40 5.08
N GLN A 9 3.82 10.32 5.69
CA GLN A 9 4.50 11.35 4.93
C GLN A 9 5.63 10.73 4.11
N ILE A 10 5.51 10.82 2.79
CA ILE A 10 6.50 10.35 1.84
C ILE A 10 7.51 11.47 1.56
N PRO A 11 8.83 11.22 1.81
CA PRO A 11 9.92 12.11 1.40
C PRO A 11 10.04 12.24 -0.12
N ASP A 12 10.68 13.30 -0.59
CA ASP A 12 10.94 13.44 -2.04
C ASP A 12 11.94 12.35 -2.51
N ASN A 13 11.81 11.94 -3.78
CA ASN A 13 12.68 10.97 -4.45
C ASN A 13 12.74 9.54 -3.86
N VAL A 14 11.71 9.11 -3.12
CA VAL A 14 11.57 7.70 -2.74
C VAL A 14 10.58 6.97 -3.66
N PHE A 15 10.88 5.72 -4.00
CA PHE A 15 10.05 4.86 -4.85
C PHE A 15 9.30 3.78 -4.05
N GLU A 16 9.48 3.78 -2.73
CA GLU A 16 8.80 2.89 -1.79
C GLU A 16 8.41 3.68 -0.53
N CYS A 17 7.22 3.46 0.01
CA CYS A 17 6.79 4.07 1.26
C CYS A 17 7.58 3.47 2.44
N PRO A 18 8.26 4.28 3.26
CA PRO A 18 9.12 3.78 4.34
C PRO A 18 8.36 3.09 5.47
N ASN A 19 7.06 3.33 5.58
CA ASN A 19 6.21 2.75 6.63
C ASN A 19 5.58 1.43 6.18
N CYS A 20 4.88 1.42 5.04
CA CYS A 20 4.17 0.22 4.59
C CYS A 20 4.89 -0.61 3.51
N GLY A 21 6.03 -0.15 2.98
CA GLY A 21 6.80 -0.85 1.95
C GLY A 21 6.15 -0.88 0.57
N ILE A 22 5.11 -0.05 0.33
CA ILE A 22 4.42 -0.04 -0.95
C ILE A 22 5.16 0.79 -1.99
N ASN A 23 5.26 0.31 -3.23
CA ASN A 23 5.87 1.05 -4.32
C ASN A 23 5.04 2.30 -4.67
N ILE A 24 5.72 3.42 -4.89
CA ILE A 24 5.14 4.73 -5.13
C ILE A 24 5.82 5.37 -6.34
N ASP A 25 5.05 6.08 -7.15
CA ASP A 25 5.58 6.90 -8.25
C ASP A 25 5.93 8.33 -7.79
N GLU A 26 6.38 9.16 -8.73
CA GLU A 26 6.71 10.57 -8.51
C GLU A 26 5.52 11.45 -8.05
N THR A 27 4.29 10.92 -8.10
CA THR A 27 3.06 11.57 -7.62
C THR A 27 2.56 11.02 -6.28
N GLY A 28 3.20 9.96 -5.77
CA GLY A 28 2.77 9.25 -4.56
C GLY A 28 1.59 8.34 -4.79
N THR A 29 1.34 8.02 -6.05
CA THR A 29 0.34 7.07 -6.47
C THR A 29 1.00 5.72 -6.69
N LEU A 30 0.24 4.67 -6.40
CA LEU A 30 0.64 3.31 -6.66
C LEU A 30 0.80 3.14 -8.17
N LYS A 31 1.90 2.54 -8.62
CA LYS A 31 2.11 2.17 -10.03
C LYS A 31 1.04 1.17 -10.55
N SER A 32 0.21 0.65 -9.65
CA SER A 32 -0.90 -0.26 -9.88
C SER A 32 -2.04 0.14 -8.94
N ASP A 33 -3.21 0.47 -9.46
CA ASP A 33 -4.41 0.79 -8.68
C ASP A 33 -4.95 -0.40 -7.86
N VAL A 34 -4.22 -1.52 -7.78
CA VAL A 34 -4.60 -2.73 -7.05
C VAL A 34 -3.45 -3.29 -6.23
N TYR A 35 -3.79 -3.77 -5.03
CA TYR A 35 -2.94 -4.57 -4.14
C TYR A 35 -3.31 -6.05 -4.27
N ILE A 36 -2.33 -6.90 -4.58
CA ILE A 36 -2.53 -8.36 -4.62
C ILE A 36 -2.36 -8.94 -3.21
N CYS A 37 -3.41 -9.57 -2.70
CA CYS A 37 -3.38 -10.20 -1.39
C CYS A 37 -2.37 -11.37 -1.38
N PRO A 38 -1.37 -11.37 -0.47
CA PRO A 38 -0.38 -12.45 -0.42
C PRO A 38 -0.95 -13.77 0.13
N VAL A 39 -2.15 -13.74 0.73
CA VAL A 39 -2.81 -14.91 1.29
C VAL A 39 -3.67 -15.64 0.25
N CYS A 40 -4.45 -14.90 -0.55
CA CYS A 40 -5.39 -15.50 -1.50
C CYS A 40 -5.20 -15.10 -2.97
N GLY A 41 -4.27 -14.21 -3.28
CA GLY A 41 -4.00 -13.74 -4.64
C GLY A 41 -5.04 -12.76 -5.20
N ALA A 42 -6.05 -12.35 -4.43
CA ALA A 42 -7.07 -11.42 -4.91
C ALA A 42 -6.53 -10.00 -5.09
N GLU A 43 -7.00 -9.30 -6.12
CA GLU A 43 -6.84 -7.86 -6.28
C GLU A 43 -7.73 -7.11 -5.28
N ASN A 44 -7.16 -6.09 -4.63
CA ASN A 44 -7.87 -5.24 -3.67
C ASN A 44 -7.63 -3.77 -4.02
N PRO A 45 -8.63 -2.90 -3.80
CA PRO A 45 -8.46 -1.47 -3.96
C PRO A 45 -7.32 -0.92 -3.07
N PRO A 46 -6.74 0.22 -3.43
CA PRO A 46 -5.71 0.85 -2.63
C PRO A 46 -6.33 1.42 -1.35
N GLY A 47 -5.56 1.45 -0.26
CA GLY A 47 -5.99 2.05 1.01
C GLY A 47 -6.89 1.17 1.89
N GLU A 48 -7.25 -0.03 1.44
CA GLU A 48 -7.92 -1.01 2.29
C GLU A 48 -6.98 -1.50 3.40
N ARG A 49 -7.53 -1.83 4.57
CA ARG A 49 -6.75 -2.40 5.70
C ARG A 49 -6.78 -3.92 5.75
N LYS A 50 -7.60 -4.54 4.91
CA LYS A 50 -7.77 -5.99 4.82
C LYS A 50 -8.19 -6.41 3.42
N CYS A 51 -8.00 -7.68 3.10
CA CYS A 51 -8.52 -8.26 1.88
C CYS A 51 -10.04 -8.30 1.88
N ASN A 52 -10.67 -7.83 0.80
CA ASN A 52 -12.12 -7.88 0.61
C ASN A 52 -12.65 -9.29 0.31
N TYR A 53 -11.75 -10.26 0.08
CA TYR A 53 -12.08 -11.64 -0.23
C TYR A 53 -11.80 -12.60 0.92
N CYS A 54 -10.58 -12.59 1.47
CA CYS A 54 -10.19 -13.51 2.54
C CYS A 54 -10.06 -12.86 3.93
N CYS A 55 -10.29 -11.54 4.03
CA CYS A 55 -10.20 -10.77 5.27
C CYS A 55 -8.82 -10.75 5.95
N SER A 56 -7.76 -11.25 5.31
CA SER A 56 -6.38 -11.09 5.77
C SER A 56 -6.06 -9.61 5.92
N LEU A 57 -5.53 -9.21 7.08
CA LEU A 57 -5.06 -7.85 7.31
C LEU A 57 -3.89 -7.53 6.39
N PHE A 58 -3.89 -6.33 5.82
CA PHE A 58 -2.70 -5.82 5.17
C PHE A 58 -1.83 -5.25 6.27
N ILE A 59 -0.68 -5.88 6.47
CA ILE A 59 0.27 -5.47 7.51
C ILE A 59 0.78 -4.08 7.12
N SER A 60 0.28 -3.05 7.79
CA SER A 60 0.97 -1.77 7.89
C SER A 60 2.16 -2.00 8.82
N GLY A 61 3.39 -2.04 8.29
CA GLY A 61 4.59 -1.98 9.14
C GLY A 61 4.59 -0.66 9.91
N LYS A 62 5.22 -0.48 11.09
CA LYS A 62 5.79 -1.40 12.09
C LYS A 62 5.18 -1.01 13.46
N ASP A 63 5.28 -1.90 14.44
CA ASP A 63 4.94 -1.62 15.86
C ASP A 63 5.53 -0.30 16.39
#